data_AF-A0A2H9MHL5-F1
#
_entry.id   AF-A0A2H9MHL5-F1
#
_cell.length_a   1.000
_cell.length_b   1.000
_cell.length_c   1.000
_cell.angle_alpha   90.00
_cell.angle_beta   90.00
_cell.angle_gamma   90.00
#
_symmetry.space_group_name_H-M   'P 1'
#
loop_
_entity.id
_entity.type
_entity.pdbx_description
1 polymer ?
#
loop_
_entity_poly.entity_id
_entity_poly.type
_entity_poly.pdbx_seq_one_letter_code
_entity_poly.pdbx_strand_id
1 'polypeptide(L)'
;MLFGNEEKDWKEFLCGNAQVELAELIERAKQHRCAYEKAEDVKVAQVWCALAEMSRQIKKVEERVEKTEVAMKGIAQIGEIAKRQALSDRVSDMLKAKNKDEKEQVEKIVDVLMEF
;
A
#
# COMPACT_ATOMS: atom_id res chain seq x y z
N MET A 1 43.75 32.41 23.96
CA MET A 1 43.72 31.07 23.32
C MET A 1 43.09 30.14 24.34
N LEU A 2 41.92 29.55 24.14
CA LEU A 2 41.63 28.55 23.11
C LEU A 2 40.13 28.61 22.80
N PHE A 3 39.78 28.96 21.57
CA PHE A 3 38.45 28.65 21.03
C PHE A 3 38.41 27.12 20.91
N GLY A 4 37.65 26.46 21.79
CA GLY A 4 37.31 25.06 21.60
C GLY A 4 36.51 24.96 20.31
N ASN A 5 37.11 24.37 19.27
CA ASN A 5 36.36 23.82 18.15
C ASN A 5 35.46 22.71 18.72
N GLU A 6 34.29 23.07 19.24
CA GLU A 6 33.18 22.13 19.27
C GLU A 6 32.84 21.87 17.80
N GLU A 7 33.26 20.71 17.29
CA GLU A 7 32.73 20.19 16.02
C GLU A 7 31.21 20.16 16.18
N LYS A 8 30.52 21.12 15.55
CA LYS A 8 29.06 21.13 15.52
C LYS A 8 28.58 19.78 15.00
N ASP A 9 27.70 19.12 15.74
CA ASP A 9 27.09 17.88 15.29
C ASP A 9 26.38 18.16 13.97
N TRP A 10 26.77 17.48 12.90
CA TRP A 10 26.20 17.68 11.57
C TRP A 10 24.67 17.49 11.56
N LYS A 11 24.13 16.73 12.53
CA LYS A 11 22.69 16.55 12.70
C LYS A 11 21.96 17.85 13.05
N GLU A 12 22.63 18.82 13.67
CA GLU A 12 22.05 20.14 13.96
C GLU A 12 21.70 20.91 12.68
N PHE A 13 22.28 20.54 11.54
CA PHE A 13 21.97 21.13 10.23
C PHE A 13 20.75 20.47 9.55
N LEU A 14 20.23 19.37 10.10
CA LEU A 14 18.98 18.77 9.64
C LEU A 14 17.79 19.55 10.18
N CYS A 15 16.72 19.66 9.39
CA CYS A 15 15.45 20.17 9.90
C CYS A 15 14.88 19.24 10.99
N GLY A 16 14.04 19.78 11.89
CA GLY A 16 13.54 19.03 13.05
C GLY A 16 12.90 17.68 12.69
N ASN A 17 12.10 17.63 11.61
CA ASN A 17 11.49 16.37 11.15
C ASN A 17 12.55 15.34 10.71
N ALA A 18 13.56 15.77 9.94
CA ALA A 18 14.63 14.88 9.49
C ALA A 18 15.49 14.37 10.66
N GLN A 19 15.68 15.17 11.71
CA GLN A 19 16.35 14.71 12.93
C GLN A 19 15.56 13.59 13.63
N VAL A 20 14.24 13.74 13.73
CA VAL A 20 13.34 12.72 14.30
C VAL A 20 13.36 11.45 13.45
N GLU A 21 13.18 11.56 12.14
CA GLU A 21 13.19 10.42 11.22
C GLU A 21 14.53 9.65 11.27
N LEU A 22 15.64 10.38 11.32
CA LEU A 22 16.98 9.80 11.47
C LEU A 22 17.13 9.07 12.81
N ALA A 23 16.67 9.68 13.91
CA ALA A 23 16.75 9.07 15.23
C ALA A 23 15.95 7.76 15.30
N GLU A 24 14.75 7.74 14.73
CA GLU A 24 13.94 6.52 14.63
C GLU A 24 14.61 5.44 13.77
N LEU A 25 15.21 5.83 12.64
CA LEU A 25 15.91 4.90 11.76
C LEU A 25 17.12 4.27 12.47
N ILE A 26 17.89 5.07 13.19
CA ILE A 26 19.02 4.60 14.02
C ILE A 26 18.50 3.64 15.10
N GLU A 27 17.41 3.97 15.78
CA GLU A 27 16.84 3.11 16.82
C GLU A 27 16.44 1.74 16.27
N ARG A 28 15.79 1.70 15.09
CA ARG A 28 15.46 0.43 14.42
C ARG A 28 16.71 -0.36 14.03
N ALA A 29 17.74 0.31 13.51
CA ALA A 29 18.99 -0.32 13.11
C ALA A 29 19.73 -0.99 14.30
N LYS A 30 19.50 -0.55 15.55
CA LYS A 30 20.07 -1.17 16.76
C LYS A 30 19.68 -2.64 16.95
N GLN A 31 18.61 -3.12 16.30
CA GLN A 31 18.30 -4.56 16.29
C GLN A 31 19.45 -5.40 15.71
N HIS A 32 20.30 -4.80 14.88
CA HIS A 32 21.47 -5.44 14.26
C HIS A 32 22.79 -5.09 14.96
N ARG A 33 22.74 -4.59 16.19
CA ARG A 33 23.92 -4.12 16.93
C ARG A 33 25.06 -5.13 16.98
N CYS A 34 24.73 -6.38 17.27
CA CYS A 34 25.70 -7.47 17.33
C CYS A 34 26.42 -7.74 16.00
N ALA A 35 25.84 -7.34 14.87
CA ALA A 35 26.42 -7.48 13.54
C ALA A 35 27.32 -6.29 13.21
N TYR A 36 26.82 -5.05 13.33
CA TYR A 36 27.61 -3.88 12.93
C TYR A 36 28.76 -3.57 13.89
N GLU A 37 28.66 -3.93 15.19
CA GLU A 37 29.76 -3.74 16.15
C GLU A 37 30.97 -4.64 15.87
N LYS A 38 30.78 -5.71 15.09
CA LYS A 38 31.85 -6.63 14.70
C LYS A 38 32.43 -6.32 13.32
N ALA A 39 31.92 -5.31 12.63
CA ALA A 39 32.41 -4.91 11.33
C ALA A 39 33.72 -4.11 11.45
N GLU A 40 34.57 -4.21 10.42
CA GLU A 40 35.79 -3.40 10.32
C GLU A 40 35.47 -1.90 10.28
N ASP A 41 34.43 -1.51 9.53
CA ASP A 41 33.86 -0.17 9.55
C ASP A 41 32.44 -0.20 10.14
N VAL A 42 32.37 0.12 11.43
CA VAL A 42 31.11 0.16 12.19
C VAL A 42 30.14 1.18 11.61
N LYS A 43 30.62 2.35 11.15
CA LYS A 43 29.74 3.43 10.66
C LYS A 43 29.10 3.04 9.33
N VAL A 44 29.90 2.47 8.42
CA VAL A 44 29.39 1.94 7.15
C VAL A 44 28.43 0.77 7.40
N ALA A 45 28.76 -0.14 8.31
CA ALA A 45 27.87 -1.24 8.67
C ALA A 45 26.53 -0.76 9.27
N GLN A 46 26.54 0.28 10.11
CA GLN A 46 25.31 0.91 10.63
C GLN A 46 24.43 1.46 9.51
N VAL A 47 25.01 2.09 8.48
CA VAL A 47 24.26 2.56 7.30
C VAL A 47 23.63 1.39 6.55
N TRP A 48 24.36 0.30 6.33
CA TRP A 48 23.79 -0.89 5.69
C TRP A 48 22.66 -1.52 6.51
N CYS A 49 22.79 -1.59 7.83
CA CYS A 49 21.72 -2.06 8.71
C CYS A 49 20.48 -1.15 8.63
N ALA A 50 20.66 0.17 8.58
CA ALA A 50 19.57 1.12 8.40
C ALA A 50 18.89 0.94 7.03
N LEU A 51 19.65 0.77 5.94
CA LEU A 51 19.13 0.49 4.60
C LEU A 51 18.33 -0.82 4.55
N ALA A 52 18.79 -1.86 5.25
CA ALA A 52 18.07 -3.12 5.35
C ALA A 52 16.71 -2.96 6.04
N GLU A 53 16.63 -2.16 7.10
CA GLU A 53 15.35 -1.83 7.76
C GLU A 53 14.42 -1.02 6.85
N MET A 54 14.96 -0.04 6.09
CA MET A 54 14.16 0.70 5.11
C MET A 54 13.62 -0.23 4.01
N SER A 55 14.44 -1.12 3.45
CA SER A 55 14.00 -2.09 2.45
C SER A 55 12.89 -2.99 3.01
N ARG A 56 13.00 -3.43 4.27
CA ARG A 56 11.97 -4.22 4.94
C ARG A 56 10.66 -3.44 5.10
N GLN A 57 10.72 -2.16 5.43
CA GLN A 57 9.52 -1.31 5.52
C GLN A 57 8.84 -1.13 4.17
N ILE A 58 9.63 -0.88 3.11
CA ILE A 58 9.11 -0.78 1.73
C ILE A 58 8.37 -2.05 1.35
N LYS A 59 8.98 -3.23 1.56
CA LYS A 59 8.33 -4.52 1.27
C LYS A 59 7.01 -4.71 2.04
N LYS A 60 6.98 -4.34 3.32
CA LYS A 60 5.74 -4.39 4.12
C LYS A 60 4.66 -3.45 3.59
N VAL A 61 5.03 -2.30 3.06
CA VAL A 61 4.08 -1.36 2.43
C VAL A 61 3.57 -1.94 1.11
N GLU A 62 4.46 -2.45 0.26
CA GLU A 62 4.10 -3.10 -1.01
C GLU A 62 3.13 -4.26 -0.79
N GLU A 63 3.41 -5.16 0.17
CA GLU A 63 2.51 -6.27 0.53
C GLU A 63 1.13 -5.79 1.02
N ARG A 64 1.08 -4.66 1.74
CA ARG A 64 -0.20 -4.08 2.19
C ARG A 64 -0.97 -3.48 1.03
N VAL A 65 -0.30 -2.78 0.13
CA VAL A 65 -0.90 -2.21 -1.08
C VAL A 65 -1.46 -3.33 -1.95
N GLU A 66 -0.69 -4.39 -2.19
CA GLU A 66 -1.13 -5.55 -2.96
C GLU A 66 -2.42 -6.17 -2.38
N LYS A 67 -2.45 -6.39 -1.05
CA LYS A 67 -3.66 -6.90 -0.38
C LYS A 67 -4.86 -5.97 -0.55
N THR A 68 -4.64 -4.66 -0.46
CA THR A 68 -5.69 -3.66 -0.68
C THR A 68 -6.18 -3.70 -2.13
N GLU A 69 -5.29 -3.80 -3.12
CA GLU A 69 -5.68 -3.89 -4.53
C GLU A 69 -6.51 -5.16 -4.81
N VAL A 70 -6.11 -6.30 -4.25
CA VAL A 70 -6.89 -7.55 -4.37
C VAL A 70 -8.28 -7.38 -3.76
N ALA A 71 -8.37 -6.79 -2.56
CA ALA A 71 -9.65 -6.54 -1.91
C ALA A 71 -10.53 -5.59 -2.74
N MET A 72 -9.97 -4.51 -3.29
CA MET A 72 -10.69 -3.56 -4.12
C MET A 72 -11.20 -4.19 -5.42
N LYS A 73 -10.39 -5.04 -6.08
CA LYS A 73 -10.83 -5.81 -7.25
C LYS A 73 -11.99 -6.75 -6.89
N GLY A 74 -11.92 -7.42 -5.75
CA GLY A 74 -13.01 -8.26 -5.25
C GLY A 74 -14.30 -7.47 -5.00
N ILE A 75 -14.20 -6.30 -4.36
CA ILE A 75 -15.34 -5.40 -4.13
C ILE A 75 -15.94 -4.94 -5.46
N ALA A 76 -15.11 -4.54 -6.42
CA ALA A 76 -15.58 -4.12 -7.75
C ALA A 76 -16.34 -5.25 -8.46
N GLN A 77 -15.82 -6.47 -8.44
CA GLN A 77 -16.48 -7.64 -9.03
C GLN A 77 -17.83 -7.95 -8.37
N ILE A 78 -17.90 -7.89 -7.04
CA ILE A 78 -19.16 -8.08 -6.31
C ILE A 78 -20.16 -6.97 -6.69
N GLY A 79 -19.69 -5.73 -6.80
CA GLY A 79 -20.50 -4.60 -7.26
C GLY A 79 -21.07 -4.79 -8.65
N GLU A 80 -20.27 -5.27 -9.61
CA GLU A 80 -20.71 -5.56 -10.98
C GLU A 80 -21.76 -6.67 -11.03
N ILE A 81 -21.57 -7.75 -10.26
CA ILE A 81 -22.55 -8.84 -10.16
C ILE A 81 -23.87 -8.31 -9.57
N ALA A 82 -23.79 -7.51 -8.50
CA ALA A 82 -24.97 -6.91 -7.88
C ALA A 82 -25.68 -5.91 -8.81
N LYS A 83 -24.93 -5.09 -9.57
CA LYS A 83 -25.47 -4.17 -10.59
C LYS A 83 -26.22 -4.95 -11.65
N ARG A 84 -25.62 -6.02 -12.21
CA ARG A 84 -26.24 -6.87 -13.22
C ARG A 84 -27.52 -7.53 -12.71
N GLN A 85 -27.49 -8.11 -11.51
CA GLN A 85 -28.67 -8.72 -10.90
C GLN A 85 -29.80 -7.70 -10.70
N ALA A 86 -29.49 -6.54 -10.14
CA ALA A 86 -30.48 -5.48 -9.91
C ALA A 86 -31.10 -4.94 -11.20
N LEU A 87 -30.31 -4.85 -12.29
CA LEU A 87 -30.80 -4.50 -13.62
C LEU A 87 -31.71 -5.60 -14.17
N SER A 88 -31.29 -6.87 -14.09
CA SER A 88 -32.09 -8.02 -14.52
C SER A 88 -33.44 -8.08 -13.82
N ASP A 89 -33.46 -7.93 -12.50
CA ASP A 89 -34.68 -7.95 -11.70
C ASP A 89 -35.63 -6.81 -12.14
N ARG A 90 -35.12 -5.58 -12.27
CA ARG A 90 -35.91 -4.43 -12.74
C ARG A 90 -36.45 -4.59 -14.15
N VAL A 91 -35.64 -5.06 -15.09
CA VAL A 91 -36.04 -5.23 -16.50
C VAL A 91 -37.06 -6.37 -16.63
N SER A 92 -36.84 -7.48 -15.93
CA SER A 92 -37.79 -8.60 -15.87
C SER A 92 -39.14 -8.18 -15.31
N ASP A 93 -39.15 -7.40 -14.22
CA ASP A 93 -40.37 -6.88 -13.61
C ASP A 93 -41.12 -5.92 -14.54
N MET A 94 -40.41 -5.02 -15.24
CA MET A 94 -41.01 -4.09 -16.20
C MET A 94 -41.64 -4.81 -17.40
N LEU A 95 -40.96 -5.82 -17.95
CA LEU A 95 -41.44 -6.60 -19.08
C LEU A 95 -42.45 -7.68 -18.69
N LYS A 96 -42.62 -7.94 -17.39
CA LYS A 96 -43.40 -9.06 -16.85
C LYS A 96 -43.00 -10.39 -17.52
N ALA A 97 -41.71 -10.58 -17.74
CA ALA A 97 -41.18 -11.69 -18.51
C ALA A 97 -41.51 -13.04 -17.83
N LYS A 98 -42.23 -13.92 -18.54
CA LYS A 98 -42.67 -15.24 -18.05
C LYS A 98 -42.20 -16.38 -18.94
N ASN A 99 -42.09 -16.18 -20.24
CA ASN A 99 -41.68 -17.20 -21.20
C ASN A 99 -40.19 -17.08 -21.57
N LYS A 100 -39.68 -18.08 -22.31
CA LYS A 100 -38.25 -18.20 -22.63
C LYS A 100 -37.75 -17.03 -23.49
N ASP A 101 -38.53 -16.61 -24.47
CA ASP A 101 -38.17 -15.55 -25.42
C ASP A 101 -38.11 -14.17 -24.72
N GLU A 102 -39.03 -13.91 -23.79
CA GLU A 102 -39.02 -12.69 -22.96
C GLU A 102 -37.80 -12.65 -22.03
N LYS A 103 -37.39 -13.79 -21.45
CA LYS A 103 -36.16 -13.85 -20.65
C LYS A 103 -34.91 -13.58 -21.48
N GLU A 104 -34.89 -14.05 -22.73
CA GLU A 104 -33.79 -13.78 -23.65
C GLU A 104 -33.75 -12.30 -24.08
N GLN A 105 -34.89 -11.63 -24.16
CA GLN A 105 -34.95 -10.17 -24.34
C GLN A 105 -34.46 -9.40 -23.12
N VAL A 106 -34.79 -9.85 -21.90
CA VAL A 106 -34.27 -9.26 -20.64
C VAL A 106 -32.74 -9.30 -20.63
N GLU A 107 -32.11 -10.44 -20.93
CA GLU A 107 -30.64 -10.55 -20.97
C GLU A 107 -30.02 -9.58 -21.97
N LYS A 108 -30.56 -9.48 -23.18
CA LYS A 108 -30.07 -8.54 -24.21
C LYS A 108 -30.14 -7.09 -23.75
N ILE A 109 -31.23 -6.71 -23.07
CA ILE A 109 -31.39 -5.34 -22.54
C ILE A 109 -30.42 -5.10 -21.39
N VAL A 110 -30.24 -6.06 -20.49
CA VAL A 110 -29.27 -5.98 -19.39
C VAL A 110 -27.86 -5.84 -19.93
N ASP A 111 -27.47 -6.60 -20.95
CA ASP A 111 -26.15 -6.49 -21.57
C ASP A 111 -25.90 -5.09 -22.13
N VAL A 112 -26.86 -4.53 -22.89
CA VAL A 112 -26.76 -3.15 -23.40
C VAL A 112 -26.65 -2.13 -22.27
N LEU A 113 -27.42 -2.30 -21.18
CA LEU A 113 -27.39 -1.38 -20.03
C LEU A 113 -26.12 -1.49 -19.20
N MET A 114 -25.41 -2.63 -19.25
CA MET A 114 -24.12 -2.82 -18.57
C MET A 114 -22.96 -2.14 -19.32
N GLU A 115 -23.13 -1.80 -20.60
CA GLU A 115 -22.14 -1.06 -21.40
C GLU A 115 -22.12 0.45 -21.11
N PHE A 116 -23.11 0.98 -20.37
CA PHE A 116 -23.23 2.39 -19.93
C PHE A 116 -22.94 2.56 -18.42
#